data_AF-A0A7J6RQU8-F1
#
_entry.id   AF-A0A7J6RQU8-F1
#
_cell.length_a   1.000
_cell.length_b   1.000
_cell.length_c   1.000
_cell.angle_alpha   90.00
_cell.angle_beta   90.00
_cell.angle_gamma   90.00
#
_symmetry.space_group_name_H-M   'P 1'
#
loop_
_entity.id
_entity.type
_entity.pdbx_description
1 polymer ?
#
loop_
_entity_poly.entity_id
_entity_poly.type
_entity_poly.pdbx_seq_one_letter_code
_entity_poly.pdbx_strand_id
1 'polypeptide(L)' 'MKGRTRWFQLPGETEDRAFDRHSHSSDCRPENYGKPRLQRCPVEGCRERLTEVNSYECTKCHTKVCLKHRYEDAHPCKE' A
#
# COMPACT_ATOMS: atom_id res chain seq x y z
N MET A 1 -2.83 19.70 18.78
CA MET A 1 -3.39 18.39 18.37
C MET A 1 -4.42 18.63 17.27
N LYS A 2 -4.04 18.48 15.99
CA LYS A 2 -4.96 18.71 14.87
C LYS A 2 -5.90 17.51 14.77
N GLY A 3 -7.17 17.73 15.10
CA GLY A 3 -8.21 16.73 15.05
C GLY A 3 -8.30 16.14 13.63
N ARG A 4 -8.26 14.82 13.54
CA ARG A 4 -8.65 14.10 12.33
C ARG A 4 -10.13 14.42 12.10
N THR A 5 -10.43 15.34 11.20
CA THR A 5 -11.81 15.58 10.77
C THR A 5 -12.36 14.25 10.27
N ARG A 6 -13.44 13.80 10.88
CA ARG A 6 -13.92 12.43 10.80
C ARG A 6 -14.53 12.19 9.42
N TRP A 7 -13.84 11.43 8.57
CA TRP A 7 -14.31 10.94 7.27
C TRP A 7 -15.37 9.84 7.41
N PHE A 8 -16.45 10.12 8.14
CA PHE A 8 -17.52 9.16 8.37
C PHE A 8 -18.87 9.79 8.08
N GLN A 9 -19.80 8.98 7.55
CA GLN A 9 -21.19 9.37 7.32
C GLN A 9 -21.84 9.78 8.65
N LEU A 10 -22.50 10.94 8.66
CA LEU A 10 -23.17 11.41 9.87
C LEU A 10 -24.46 10.59 10.10
N PRO A 11 -24.93 10.45 11.35
CA PRO A 11 -26.20 9.76 11.63
C PRO A 11 -27.36 10.40 10.85
N GLY A 12 -28.07 9.61 10.05
CA GLY A 12 -29.20 10.07 9.22
C GLY A 12 -28.82 10.74 7.90
N GLU A 13 -27.52 10.87 7.60
CA GLU A 13 -27.04 11.31 6.30
C GLU A 13 -27.10 10.16 5.29
N THR A 14 -27.29 10.46 4.00
CA THR A 14 -27.20 9.46 2.92
C THR A 14 -25.77 9.32 2.41
N GLU A 15 -25.46 8.18 1.78
CA GLU A 15 -24.14 7.92 1.20
C GLU A 15 -23.74 8.99 0.17
N ASP A 16 -24.67 9.40 -0.69
CA ASP A 16 -24.44 10.44 -1.71
C ASP A 16 -24.04 11.79 -1.09
N ARG A 17 -24.69 12.17 0.02
CA ARG A 17 -24.41 13.43 0.73
C ARG A 17 -23.07 13.40 1.44
N ALA A 18 -22.72 12.26 2.02
CA ALA A 18 -21.40 12.06 2.61
C ALA A 18 -20.29 12.10 1.55
N PHE A 19 -20.53 11.52 0.37
CA PHE A 19 -19.60 11.54 -0.76
C PHE A 19 -19.41 12.96 -1.32
N ASP A 20 -20.49 13.71 -1.57
CA ASP A 20 -20.44 15.09 -2.08
C ASP A 20 -19.66 16.03 -1.15
N ARG A 21 -19.89 15.93 0.17
CA ARG A 21 -19.11 16.69 1.15
C ARG A 21 -17.62 16.33 1.10
N HIS A 22 -17.30 15.05 0.97
CA HIS A 22 -15.90 14.59 0.93
C HIS A 22 -15.20 14.99 -0.37
N SER A 23 -15.85 14.82 -1.52
CA SER A 23 -15.27 15.12 -2.84
C SER A 23 -14.96 16.61 -3.00
N HIS A 24 -15.73 17.50 -2.37
CA HIS A 24 -15.49 18.94 -2.34
C HIS A 24 -14.57 19.40 -1.19
N SER A 25 -14.14 18.50 -0.31
CA SER A 25 -13.21 18.83 0.77
C SER A 25 -11.76 18.91 0.29
N SER A 26 -10.96 19.80 0.86
CA SER A 26 -9.53 19.97 0.54
C SER A 26 -8.63 18.81 0.99
N ASP A 27 -9.18 17.87 1.76
CA ASP A 27 -8.46 16.71 2.26
C ASP A 27 -8.57 15.51 1.31
N CYS A 28 -9.60 15.45 0.46
CA CYS A 28 -9.62 14.52 -0.65
C CYS A 28 -8.63 15.01 -1.71
N ARG A 29 -7.49 14.34 -1.82
CA ARG A 29 -6.44 14.69 -2.80
C ARG A 29 -6.37 13.65 -3.91
N PRO A 30 -7.28 13.72 -4.92
CA PRO A 30 -7.36 12.73 -5.98
C PRO A 30 -6.09 12.64 -6.83
N GLU A 31 -5.36 13.75 -6.95
CA GLU A 31 -4.07 13.84 -7.62
C GLU A 31 -3.00 12.90 -7.01
N ASN A 32 -3.11 12.57 -5.72
CA ASN A 32 -2.16 11.69 -5.04
C ASN A 32 -2.47 10.20 -5.23
N TYR A 33 -3.66 9.83 -5.73
CA TYR A 33 -4.00 8.44 -6.04
C TYR A 33 -3.43 7.97 -7.38
N GLY A 34 -2.23 8.44 -7.72
CA GLY A 34 -1.47 7.94 -8.86
C GLY A 34 -1.11 6.46 -8.68
N LYS A 35 -0.90 5.76 -9.80
CA LYS A 35 -0.44 4.36 -9.76
C LYS A 35 0.90 4.29 -9.02
N PRO A 36 1.00 3.60 -7.87
CA PRO A 36 2.26 3.52 -7.15
C PRO A 36 3.31 2.82 -8.02
N ARG A 37 4.54 3.35 -7.99
CA ARG A 37 5.70 2.72 -8.64
C ARG A 37 6.16 1.53 -7.80
N LEU A 38 5.38 0.45 -7.86
CA LEU A 38 5.69 -0.80 -7.16
C LEU A 38 7.03 -1.36 -7.66
N GLN A 39 7.90 -1.68 -6.72
CA GLN A 39 9.17 -2.36 -6.98
C GLN A 39 8.91 -3.79 -7.46
N ARG A 40 9.83 -4.37 -8.22
CA ARG A 40 9.77 -5.79 -8.60
C ARG A 40 10.57 -6.60 -7.59
N CYS A 41 10.23 -7.87 -7.45
CA CYS A 41 11.04 -8.81 -6.69
C CYS A 41 12.47 -8.83 -7.26
N PRO A 42 13.52 -8.74 -6.42
CA PRO A 42 14.91 -8.64 -6.87
C PRO A 42 15.51 -9.98 -7.34
N VAL A 43 14.76 -11.09 -7.21
CA VAL A 43 15.20 -12.39 -7.72
C VAL A 43 15.19 -12.40 -9.24
N GLU A 44 16.31 -12.77 -9.84
CA GLU A 44 16.48 -12.89 -11.29
C GLU A 44 15.36 -13.73 -11.92
N GLY A 45 14.74 -13.21 -12.97
CA GLY A 45 13.60 -13.86 -13.64
C GLY A 45 12.24 -13.69 -12.94
N CYS A 46 12.18 -13.18 -11.72
CA CYS A 46 10.91 -12.89 -11.05
C CYS A 46 10.30 -11.58 -11.57
N ARG A 47 9.02 -11.62 -11.96
CA ARG A 47 8.27 -10.46 -12.48
C ARG A 47 7.22 -9.94 -11.51
N GLU A 48 7.16 -10.50 -10.30
CA GLU A 48 6.16 -10.14 -9.28
C GLU A 48 6.40 -8.70 -8.79
N ARG A 49 5.34 -7.88 -8.75
CA ARG A 49 5.40 -6.51 -8.22
C ARG A 49 5.09 -6.54 -6.73
N LEU A 50 5.96 -5.94 -5.93
CA LEU A 50 5.87 -5.85 -4.48
C LEU A 50 4.83 -4.81 -4.08
N THR A 51 3.73 -5.28 -3.54
CA THR A 51 2.67 -4.54 -2.87
C THR A 51 2.82 -4.70 -1.35
N GLU A 52 2.00 -3.97 -0.60
CA GLU A 52 1.97 -4.07 0.85
C GLU A 52 1.60 -5.48 1.34
N VAL A 53 0.76 -6.22 0.61
CA VAL A 53 0.29 -7.56 1.00
C VAL A 53 1.13 -8.71 0.47
N ASN A 54 1.89 -8.51 -0.61
CA ASN A 54 2.62 -9.59 -1.27
C ASN A 54 4.15 -9.49 -1.12
N SER A 55 4.61 -8.57 -0.27
CA SER A 55 6.02 -8.39 0.04
C SER A 55 6.38 -8.93 1.42
N TYR A 56 7.61 -9.40 1.55
CA TYR A 56 8.19 -9.91 2.79
C TYR A 56 9.60 -9.37 2.92
N GLU A 57 9.99 -8.93 4.12
CA GLU A 57 11.36 -8.52 4.40
C GLU A 57 12.09 -9.70 5.05
N CYS A 58 13.16 -10.17 4.39
CA CYS A 58 13.95 -11.28 4.91
C CYS A 58 14.64 -10.86 6.23
N THR A 59 14.51 -11.68 7.27
CA THR A 59 15.06 -11.38 8.61
C THR A 59 16.58 -11.51 8.70
N LYS A 60 17.22 -12.16 7.72
CA LYS A 60 18.69 -12.29 7.65
C LYS A 60 19.33 -11.17 6.84
N CYS A 61 18.89 -11.00 5.59
CA CYS A 61 19.53 -10.09 4.65
C CYS A 61 18.78 -8.76 4.46
N HIS A 62 17.64 -8.56 5.15
CA HIS A 62 16.79 -7.37 5.06
C HIS A 62 16.31 -6.99 3.65
N THR A 63 16.41 -7.92 2.70
CA THR A 63 15.95 -7.70 1.33
C THR A 63 14.45 -7.93 1.25
N LYS A 64 13.72 -6.98 0.64
CA LYS A 64 12.29 -7.11 0.37
C LYS A 64 12.07 -7.96 -0.88
N VAL A 65 11.40 -9.10 -0.69
CA VAL A 65 11.11 -10.12 -1.71
C VAL A 65 9.62 -10.40 -1.81
N CYS A 66 9.18 -11.11 -2.85
CA CYS A 66 7.78 -11.54 -2.94
C CYS A 66 7.51 -12.76 -2.05
N LEU A 67 6.24 -13.06 -1.78
CA LEU A 67 5.86 -14.21 -0.94
C LEU A 67 6.41 -15.56 -1.43
N LYS A 68 6.63 -15.74 -2.74
CA LYS A 68 7.20 -16.99 -3.30
C LYS A 68 8.69 -17.14 -2.97
N HIS A 69 9.40 -16.03 -2.82
CA HIS A 69 10.84 -15.99 -2.53
C HIS A 69 11.14 -15.58 -1.09
N ARG A 70 10.15 -15.68 -0.18
CA ARG A 70 10.29 -15.28 1.24
C ARG A 70 11.28 -16.15 2.02
N TYR A 71 11.50 -17.37 1.57
CA TYR A 71 12.43 -18.31 2.18
C TYR A 71 13.85 -18.05 1.69
N GLU A 72 14.83 -18.30 2.56
CA GLU A 72 16.24 -17.94 2.38
C GLU A 72 16.92 -18.72 1.24
N ASP A 73 16.42 -19.90 0.92
CA ASP A 73 16.84 -20.76 -0.20
C ASP A 73 16.27 -20.31 -1.55
N ALA A 74 15.21 -19.51 -1.53
CA ALA A 74 14.45 -19.08 -2.71
C ALA A 74 14.91 -17.72 -3.27
N HIS A 75 15.95 -17.12 -2.69
CA HIS A 75 16.61 -15.91 -3.18
C HIS A 75 18.10 -15.99 -2.83
N PRO A 76 18.98 -15.17 -3.45
CA PRO A 76 20.41 -15.13 -3.10
C PRO A 76 20.60 -14.44 -1.74
N CYS A 77 20.15 -15.09 -0.66
CA CYS A 77 20.26 -14.58 0.70
C CYS A 77 21.73 -14.54 1.11
N LYS A 78 22.19 -13.37 1.56
CA LYS A 78 23.53 -13.17 2.11
C LYS A 78 23.36 -12.68 3.54
N GLU A 79 23.99 -13.37 4.48
CA GLU A 79 24.06 -12.99 5.89
C GLU A 79 25.02 -11.80 6.07
#